data_AF-A0A3D8SVV0-F1
#
_entry.id   AF-A0A3D8SVV0-F1
#
_cell.length_a   1.000
_cell.length_b   1.000
_cell.length_c   1.000
_cell.angle_alpha   90.00
_cell.angle_beta   90.00
_cell.angle_gamma   90.00
#
_symmetry.space_group_name_H-M   'P 1'
#
loop_
_entity.id
_entity.type
_entity.pdbx_description
1 polymer ?
#
loop_
_entity_poly.entity_id
_entity_poly.type
_entity_poly.pdbx_seq_one_letter_code
_entity_poly.pdbx_strand_id
1 'polypeptide(L)'
;MSFLFIDNSAFIDRATRKRIRTHAATGKNANRTLTRSSKSKGNNVTPFRVPEAIRREQRNETANGEVARPVTDGLVFPIPVPETSKGLVREALFFFSGIRYNPELDGALENPDHMGSVWVRYFFIDEAYFHCSVATSILCSQNLVRETTQGMRHIARTYRIVQKRLMSQEEATSDMTMAILVAMSQYERLQGQYARGYVHLQGLRRMVELRGGIKQFDSDNCGVIQKVLRDSLMIQGRFGIRFTTWFKDFVWR
;
A
#
# COMPACT_ATOMS: atom_id res chain seq x y z
N MET A 1 -18.53 -39.06 -20.86
CA MET A 1 -17.82 -38.57 -19.67
C MET A 1 -18.52 -39.10 -18.44
N SER A 2 -17.80 -39.73 -17.51
CA SER A 2 -18.37 -40.18 -16.23
C SER A 2 -18.20 -39.08 -15.19
N PHE A 3 -19.27 -38.74 -14.46
CA PHE A 3 -19.21 -37.82 -13.34
C PHE A 3 -19.05 -38.62 -12.05
N LEU A 4 -18.15 -38.16 -11.18
CA LEU A 4 -17.91 -38.74 -9.86
C LEU A 4 -18.20 -37.67 -8.81
N PHE A 5 -19.20 -37.94 -7.98
CA PHE A 5 -19.55 -37.08 -6.85
C PHE A 5 -18.80 -37.53 -5.60
N ILE A 6 -18.31 -36.57 -4.83
CA ILE A 6 -17.55 -36.80 -3.60
C ILE A 6 -18.43 -36.35 -2.45
N ASP A 7 -18.74 -37.29 -1.55
CA ASP A 7 -19.40 -36.96 -0.30
C ASP A 7 -18.37 -36.48 0.73
N ASN A 8 -18.54 -35.25 1.23
CA ASN A 8 -17.65 -34.61 2.21
C ASN A 8 -18.07 -34.89 3.67
N SER A 9 -19.00 -35.82 3.88
CA SER A 9 -19.47 -36.20 5.22
C SER A 9 -18.43 -36.96 6.06
N ALA A 10 -17.35 -37.46 5.46
CA ALA A 10 -16.28 -38.21 6.15
C ALA A 10 -14.86 -37.71 5.81
N PHE A 11 -13.87 -38.13 6.60
CA PHE A 11 -12.45 -37.76 6.42
C PHE A 11 -11.92 -38.31 5.08
N ILE A 12 -11.50 -37.40 4.19
CA ILE A 12 -11.04 -37.76 2.84
C ILE A 12 -9.69 -38.47 2.91
N ASP A 13 -9.69 -39.75 2.55
CA ASP A 13 -8.52 -40.59 2.55
C ASP A 13 -7.49 -40.20 1.45
N ARG A 14 -6.26 -40.72 1.61
CA ARG A 14 -5.15 -40.39 0.71
C ARG A 14 -5.42 -40.87 -0.73
N ALA A 15 -6.13 -41.98 -0.93
CA ALA A 15 -6.43 -42.50 -2.26
C ALA A 15 -7.47 -41.63 -2.97
N THR A 16 -8.53 -41.20 -2.28
CA THR A 16 -9.53 -40.27 -2.85
C THR A 16 -8.88 -38.94 -3.20
N ARG A 17 -8.03 -38.38 -2.33
CA ARG A 17 -7.29 -37.15 -2.63
C ARG A 17 -6.39 -37.28 -3.86
N LYS A 18 -5.78 -38.44 -4.10
CA LYS A 18 -4.99 -38.71 -5.31
C LYS A 18 -5.89 -38.73 -6.55
N ARG A 19 -7.03 -39.41 -6.49
CA ARG A 19 -8.02 -39.46 -7.58
C ARG A 19 -8.56 -38.07 -7.95
N ILE A 20 -8.88 -37.23 -6.97
CA ILE A 20 -9.31 -35.84 -7.18
C ILE A 20 -8.26 -35.08 -8.00
N ARG A 21 -6.98 -35.14 -7.59
CA ARG A 21 -5.90 -34.45 -8.30
C ARG A 21 -5.72 -34.95 -9.72
N THR A 22 -5.79 -36.27 -9.94
CA THR A 22 -5.70 -36.85 -11.28
C THR A 22 -6.86 -36.40 -12.15
N HIS A 23 -8.10 -36.44 -11.64
CA HIS A 23 -9.28 -36.03 -12.39
C HIS A 23 -9.29 -34.52 -12.69
N ALA A 24 -8.91 -33.68 -11.73
CA ALA A 24 -8.79 -32.22 -11.92
C ALA A 24 -7.66 -31.82 -12.87
N ALA A 25 -6.63 -32.67 -13.02
CA ALA A 25 -5.55 -32.48 -13.97
C ALA A 25 -5.83 -33.13 -15.34
N THR A 26 -6.92 -33.89 -15.48
CA THR A 26 -7.33 -34.51 -16.74
C THR A 26 -7.74 -33.39 -17.70
N GLY A 27 -7.06 -33.27 -18.84
CA GLY A 27 -7.17 -32.14 -19.77
C GLY A 27 -6.00 -31.15 -19.70
N LYS A 28 -5.54 -30.74 -18.51
CA LYS A 28 -4.37 -29.85 -18.36
C LYS A 28 -3.04 -30.49 -18.81
N ASN A 29 -2.95 -31.81 -18.73
CA ASN A 29 -1.78 -32.58 -19.16
C ASN A 29 -2.02 -33.34 -20.48
N ALA A 30 -3.17 -33.16 -21.12
CA ALA A 30 -3.40 -33.75 -22.44
C ALA A 30 -2.34 -33.16 -23.40
N ASN A 31 -1.58 -34.05 -24.04
CA ASN A 31 -0.45 -33.75 -24.94
C ASN A 31 0.85 -33.23 -24.28
N ARG A 32 1.00 -33.31 -22.95
CA ARG A 32 2.26 -33.00 -22.26
C ARG A 32 2.91 -34.26 -21.72
N THR A 33 3.85 -34.83 -22.47
CA THR A 33 4.73 -35.90 -21.98
C THR A 33 5.78 -35.27 -21.07
N LEU A 34 5.55 -35.33 -19.75
CA LEU A 34 6.56 -34.93 -18.77
C LEU A 34 7.67 -35.98 -18.74
N THR A 35 8.73 -35.74 -19.52
CA THR A 35 10.00 -36.46 -19.39
C THR A 35 10.63 -36.12 -18.06
N ARG A 36 10.32 -36.93 -17.05
CA ARG A 36 11.01 -36.88 -15.76
C ARG A 36 12.43 -37.40 -15.99
N SER A 37 13.41 -36.50 -15.98
CA SER A 37 14.82 -36.90 -15.96
C SER A 37 15.03 -37.84 -14.77
N SER A 38 15.42 -39.09 -15.07
CA SER A 38 15.84 -40.05 -14.06
C SER A 38 16.99 -39.44 -13.28
N LYS A 39 16.95 -39.51 -11.94
CA LYS A 39 18.03 -39.07 -11.06
C LYS A 39 19.36 -39.70 -11.52
N SER A 40 20.11 -38.95 -12.31
CA SER A 40 21.46 -39.28 -12.73
C SER A 40 22.40 -38.77 -11.67
N LYS A 41 23.10 -39.71 -11.04
CA LYS A 41 24.31 -39.46 -10.25
C LYS A 41 25.36 -38.82 -11.16
N GLY A 42 26.09 -37.84 -10.63
CA GLY A 42 27.45 -37.52 -11.10
C GLY A 42 27.56 -36.36 -12.08
N ASN A 43 28.21 -35.30 -11.58
CA ASN A 43 28.97 -34.24 -12.25
C ASN A 43 29.06 -34.30 -13.78
N ASN A 44 28.57 -33.24 -14.44
CA ASN A 44 29.36 -32.40 -15.34
C ASN A 44 28.50 -31.21 -15.80
N VAL A 45 28.77 -30.03 -15.26
CA VAL A 45 28.15 -28.76 -15.66
C VAL A 45 28.83 -28.30 -16.94
N THR A 46 28.09 -28.24 -18.04
CA THR A 46 28.48 -27.39 -19.18
C THR A 46 28.25 -25.94 -18.78
N PRO A 47 29.25 -25.05 -18.88
CA PRO A 47 29.08 -23.67 -18.46
C PRO A 47 28.15 -22.94 -19.44
N PHE A 48 27.11 -22.31 -18.87
CA PHE A 48 26.31 -21.33 -19.56
C PHE A 48 27.21 -20.14 -19.94
N ARG A 49 27.32 -19.83 -21.23
CA ARG A 49 28.19 -18.77 -21.74
C ARG A 49 27.46 -17.43 -21.60
N VAL A 50 27.84 -16.66 -20.58
CA VAL A 50 27.33 -15.31 -20.35
C VAL A 50 27.89 -14.35 -21.43
N PRO A 51 27.08 -13.44 -22.01
CA PRO A 51 27.56 -12.43 -22.94
C PRO A 51 28.65 -11.54 -22.32
N GLU A 52 29.70 -11.23 -23.10
CA GLU A 52 30.95 -10.56 -22.66
C GLU A 52 30.72 -9.19 -21.96
N ALA A 53 29.56 -8.56 -22.13
CA ALA A 53 29.18 -7.31 -21.49
C ALA A 53 29.10 -7.41 -19.95
N ILE A 54 28.71 -8.56 -19.39
CA ILE A 54 28.58 -8.77 -17.94
C ILE A 54 29.95 -9.04 -17.28
N ARG A 55 30.94 -9.48 -18.07
CA ARG A 55 32.24 -9.92 -17.56
C ARG A 55 33.15 -8.76 -17.12
N ARG A 56 32.87 -7.53 -17.57
CA ARG A 56 33.74 -6.37 -17.31
C ARG A 56 33.54 -5.74 -15.94
N GLU A 57 32.37 -5.90 -15.31
CA GLU A 57 32.10 -5.33 -13.99
C GLU A 57 32.48 -6.27 -12.83
N GLN A 58 32.54 -7.59 -13.05
CA GLN A 58 32.84 -8.57 -12.00
C GLN A 58 34.34 -8.80 -11.71
N ARG A 59 35.27 -8.06 -12.34
CA ARG A 59 36.72 -8.29 -12.12
C ARG A 59 37.25 -7.63 -10.83
N ASN A 60 36.46 -6.79 -10.18
CA ASN A 60 36.82 -6.26 -8.88
C ASN A 60 35.90 -6.91 -7.84
N GLU A 61 36.51 -7.49 -6.80
CA GLU A 61 35.87 -8.16 -5.64
C GLU A 61 35.61 -9.66 -5.77
N THR A 62 36.69 -10.43 -5.84
CA THR A 62 36.71 -11.76 -5.20
C THR A 62 36.64 -11.58 -3.68
N ALA A 63 35.43 -11.54 -3.13
CA ALA A 63 35.18 -11.84 -1.73
C ALA A 63 34.25 -13.06 -1.67
N ASN A 64 34.64 -14.07 -0.91
CA ASN A 64 33.80 -15.23 -0.59
C ASN A 64 32.52 -14.75 0.08
N GLY A 65 31.45 -14.58 -0.71
CA GLY A 65 30.12 -14.30 -0.20
C GLY A 65 29.43 -15.61 0.14
N GLU A 66 29.51 -16.05 1.40
CA GLU A 66 28.35 -16.71 1.99
C GLU A 66 27.17 -15.75 1.78
N VAL A 67 26.21 -16.12 0.94
CA VAL A 67 24.95 -15.37 0.84
C VAL A 67 24.23 -15.59 2.16
N ALA A 68 24.54 -14.75 3.14
CA ALA A 68 23.79 -14.65 4.37
C ALA A 68 22.34 -14.41 3.96
N ARG A 69 21.45 -15.33 4.35
CA ARG A 69 20.01 -15.09 4.21
C ARG A 69 19.73 -13.76 4.91
N PRO A 70 19.06 -12.79 4.25
CA PRO A 70 18.70 -11.56 4.92
C PRO A 70 17.96 -11.94 6.21
N VAL A 71 18.55 -11.64 7.36
CA VAL A 71 17.93 -11.88 8.67
C VAL A 71 16.71 -10.96 8.82
N THR A 72 16.61 -9.96 7.96
CA THR A 72 15.54 -8.96 7.88
C THR A 72 14.92 -8.96 6.48
N ASP A 73 13.70 -8.45 6.37
CA ASP A 73 12.96 -8.28 5.11
C ASP A 73 13.47 -7.10 4.26
N GLY A 74 14.59 -6.48 4.65
CA GLY A 74 15.18 -5.31 3.97
C GLY A 74 14.36 -4.02 4.13
N LEU A 75 13.28 -4.02 4.91
CA LEU A 75 12.44 -2.84 5.11
C LEU A 75 13.10 -1.87 6.10
N VAL A 76 13.22 -0.61 5.69
CA VAL A 76 13.73 0.49 6.53
C VAL A 76 12.57 1.45 6.81
N PHE A 77 12.17 1.54 8.07
CA PHE A 77 11.08 2.40 8.52
C PHE A 77 11.62 3.76 9.00
N PRO A 78 10.81 4.83 8.96
CA PRO A 78 11.24 6.16 9.41
C PRO A 78 11.49 6.24 10.92
N ILE A 79 11.05 5.23 11.67
CA ILE A 79 11.32 5.08 13.11
C ILE A 79 11.74 3.64 13.43
N PRO A 80 12.46 3.41 14.54
CA PRO A 80 12.68 2.06 15.05
C PRO A 80 11.35 1.36 15.36
N VAL A 81 11.11 0.20 14.74
CA VAL A 81 9.91 -0.61 14.96
C VAL A 81 10.26 -1.83 15.81
N PRO A 82 9.68 -1.99 17.01
CA PRO A 82 9.86 -3.19 17.83
C PRO A 82 9.39 -4.45 17.11
N GLU A 83 10.05 -5.58 17.34
CA GLU A 83 9.73 -6.87 16.67
C GLU A 83 8.26 -7.26 16.83
N THR A 84 7.69 -7.01 18.02
CA THR A 84 6.29 -7.29 18.36
C THR A 84 5.29 -6.47 17.53
N SER A 85 5.70 -5.34 16.97
CA SER A 85 4.85 -4.44 16.19
C SER A 85 5.02 -4.59 14.68
N LYS A 86 6.01 -5.36 14.21
CA LYS A 86 6.29 -5.53 12.77
C LYS A 86 5.12 -6.15 12.00
N GLY A 87 4.37 -7.07 12.59
CA GLY A 87 3.20 -7.68 11.95
C GLY A 87 2.13 -6.63 11.61
N LEU A 88 1.85 -5.75 12.56
CA LEU A 88 0.88 -4.67 12.45
C LEU A 88 1.36 -3.57 11.48
N VAL A 89 2.65 -3.26 11.47
CA VAL A 89 3.24 -2.34 10.50
C VAL A 89 3.17 -2.88 9.08
N ARG A 90 3.39 -4.20 8.89
CA ARG A 90 3.20 -4.86 7.58
C ARG A 90 1.75 -4.81 7.13
N GLU A 91 0.81 -5.04 8.04
CA GLU A 91 -0.61 -4.91 7.75
C GLU A 91 -0.95 -3.49 7.29
N ALA A 92 -0.41 -2.46 7.96
CA ALA A 92 -0.57 -1.07 7.55
C ALA A 92 0.03 -0.81 6.15
N LEU A 93 1.22 -1.34 5.87
CA LEU A 93 1.82 -1.25 4.54
C LEU A 93 0.94 -1.86 3.45
N PHE A 94 0.40 -3.07 3.69
CA PHE A 94 -0.54 -3.71 2.76
C PHE A 94 -1.86 -2.96 2.64
N PHE A 95 -2.33 -2.36 3.73
CA PHE A 95 -3.55 -1.56 3.74
C PHE A 95 -3.41 -0.31 2.86
N PHE A 96 -2.25 0.36 2.88
CA PHE A 96 -1.99 1.58 2.11
C PHE A 96 -1.45 1.33 0.70
N SER A 97 -0.90 0.14 0.41
CA SER A 97 -0.53 -0.25 -0.96
C SER A 97 -1.74 -0.67 -1.80
N GLY A 98 -2.85 -1.05 -1.16
CA GLY A 98 -4.08 -1.39 -1.84
C GLY A 98 -4.83 -0.15 -2.37
N ILE A 99 -5.41 -0.26 -3.57
CA ILE A 99 -6.30 0.77 -4.09
C ILE A 99 -7.61 0.74 -3.27
N ARG A 100 -7.73 1.64 -2.30
CA ARG A 100 -8.92 1.78 -1.46
C ARG A 100 -9.67 3.05 -1.87
N TYR A 101 -10.66 2.92 -2.75
CA TYR A 101 -11.58 3.98 -3.13
C TYR A 101 -13.03 3.50 -3.03
N ASN A 102 -13.97 4.46 -2.98
CA ASN A 102 -15.38 4.13 -3.05
C ASN A 102 -15.70 3.65 -4.47
N PRO A 103 -16.20 2.41 -4.67
CA PRO A 103 -16.59 1.92 -6.00
C PRO A 103 -17.62 2.83 -6.69
N GLU A 104 -18.42 3.60 -5.96
CA GLU A 104 -19.35 4.58 -6.54
C GLU A 104 -18.65 5.76 -7.24
N LEU A 105 -17.36 5.97 -6.96
CA LEU A 105 -16.52 6.98 -7.61
C LEU A 105 -15.51 6.35 -8.59
N ASP A 106 -15.75 5.10 -9.00
CA ASP A 106 -14.93 4.47 -10.03
C ASP A 106 -15.04 5.25 -11.34
N GLY A 107 -13.90 5.48 -12.01
CA GLY A 107 -13.83 6.29 -13.24
C GLY A 107 -14.04 7.81 -13.07
N ALA A 108 -14.37 8.33 -11.88
CA ALA A 108 -14.55 9.77 -11.66
C ALA A 108 -13.23 10.57 -11.73
N LEU A 109 -12.10 9.90 -11.49
CA LEU A 109 -10.75 10.43 -11.61
C LEU A 109 -9.85 9.31 -12.13
N GLU A 110 -8.99 9.60 -13.10
CA GLU A 110 -7.97 8.65 -13.60
C GLU A 110 -7.05 8.24 -12.45
N ASN A 111 -6.81 6.93 -12.28
CA ASN A 111 -5.80 6.42 -11.36
C ASN A 111 -4.51 6.18 -12.15
N PRO A 112 -3.51 7.08 -12.13
CA PRO A 112 -2.24 6.78 -12.75
C PRO A 112 -1.61 5.57 -12.06
N ASP A 113 -0.94 4.71 -12.83
CA ASP A 113 -0.32 3.46 -12.37
C ASP A 113 0.67 3.64 -11.20
N HIS A 114 1.06 4.89 -10.92
CA HIS A 114 2.06 5.31 -9.98
C HIS A 114 1.45 5.81 -8.65
N MET A 115 0.12 5.92 -8.52
CA MET A 115 -0.49 6.39 -7.26
C MET A 115 -0.14 5.48 -6.07
N GLY A 116 -0.17 4.16 -6.27
CA GLY A 116 0.16 3.20 -5.21
C GLY A 116 1.60 3.35 -4.73
N SER A 117 2.54 3.71 -5.62
CA SER A 117 3.94 3.86 -5.26
C SER A 117 4.23 5.12 -4.45
N VAL A 118 3.50 6.23 -4.68
CA VAL A 118 3.68 7.48 -3.92
C VAL A 118 3.33 7.29 -2.44
N TRP A 119 2.19 6.67 -2.13
CA TRP A 119 1.76 6.45 -0.74
C TRP A 119 2.62 5.43 -0.01
N VAL A 120 3.06 4.39 -0.72
CA VAL A 120 4.03 3.42 -0.20
C VAL A 120 5.36 4.10 0.08
N ARG A 121 5.84 4.97 -0.83
CA ARG A 121 7.06 5.77 -0.59
C ARG A 121 6.92 6.64 0.66
N TYR A 122 5.82 7.37 0.81
CA TYR A 122 5.57 8.21 1.98
C TYR A 122 5.54 7.44 3.30
N PHE A 123 5.03 6.20 3.29
CA PHE A 123 5.07 5.31 4.44
C PHE A 123 6.49 5.01 4.94
N PHE A 124 7.46 4.91 4.04
CA PHE A 124 8.85 4.60 4.40
C PHE A 124 9.70 5.83 4.69
N ILE A 125 9.37 7.00 4.13
CA ILE A 125 10.22 8.20 4.29
C ILE A 125 9.75 9.15 5.38
N ASP A 126 8.50 9.08 5.83
CA ASP A 126 7.92 10.08 6.73
C ASP A 126 7.31 9.50 8.02
N GLU A 127 7.77 9.99 9.16
CA GLU A 127 7.33 9.55 10.49
C GLU A 127 5.83 9.80 10.73
N ALA A 128 5.31 10.98 10.36
CA ALA A 128 3.92 11.33 10.62
C ALA A 128 2.96 10.52 9.75
N TYR A 129 3.32 10.33 8.48
CA TYR A 129 2.58 9.50 7.54
C TYR A 129 2.60 8.04 7.97
N PHE A 130 3.75 7.52 8.41
CA PHE A 130 3.87 6.18 9.01
C PHE A 130 2.92 6.01 10.20
N HIS A 131 2.97 6.92 11.17
CA HIS A 131 2.09 6.84 12.34
C HIS A 131 0.61 6.91 11.97
N CYS A 132 0.22 7.81 11.06
CA CYS A 132 -1.17 7.93 10.63
C CYS A 132 -1.65 6.65 9.95
N SER A 133 -0.78 6.05 9.13
CA SER A 133 -1.07 4.83 8.40
C SER A 133 -1.26 3.65 9.34
N VAL A 134 -0.37 3.51 10.31
CA VAL A 134 -0.47 2.47 11.35
C VAL A 134 -1.74 2.63 12.19
N ALA A 135 -2.08 3.86 12.62
CA ALA A 135 -3.30 4.13 13.35
C ALA A 135 -4.56 3.77 12.54
N THR A 136 -4.55 4.07 11.24
CA THR A 136 -5.67 3.77 10.33
C THR A 136 -5.83 2.27 10.10
N SER A 137 -4.73 1.53 9.99
CA SER A 137 -4.77 0.07 9.89
C SER A 137 -5.39 -0.53 11.15
N ILE A 138 -4.89 -0.13 12.32
CA ILE A 138 -5.42 -0.58 13.62
C ILE A 138 -6.93 -0.35 13.72
N LEU A 139 -7.40 0.83 13.30
CA LEU A 139 -8.80 1.18 13.31
C LEU A 139 -9.65 0.25 12.44
N CYS A 140 -9.13 -0.16 11.28
CA CYS A 140 -9.84 -1.02 10.33
C CYS A 140 -9.86 -2.49 10.73
N SER A 141 -8.88 -2.97 11.49
CA SER A 141 -8.69 -4.42 11.70
C SER A 141 -9.60 -5.07 12.76
N GLN A 142 -10.78 -4.52 13.08
CA GLN A 142 -11.76 -5.09 14.04
C GLN A 142 -11.14 -5.45 15.42
N ASN A 143 -10.39 -4.51 15.98
CA ASN A 143 -9.38 -4.76 16.99
C ASN A 143 -9.83 -4.57 18.46
N LEU A 144 -9.13 -5.28 19.36
CA LEU A 144 -9.33 -5.30 20.82
C LEU A 144 -8.91 -3.97 21.49
N VAL A 145 -9.37 -3.73 22.73
CA VAL A 145 -9.10 -2.48 23.49
C VAL A 145 -7.62 -2.05 23.52
N ARG A 146 -6.68 -3.01 23.61
CA ARG A 146 -5.23 -2.72 23.66
C ARG A 146 -4.70 -2.13 22.35
N GLU A 147 -5.25 -2.58 21.23
CA GLU A 147 -4.91 -2.09 19.90
C GLU A 147 -5.51 -0.70 19.68
N THR A 148 -6.71 -0.42 20.21
CA THR A 148 -7.27 0.94 20.21
C THR A 148 -6.34 1.94 20.91
N THR A 149 -5.78 1.60 22.09
CA THR A 149 -4.82 2.48 22.78
C THR A 149 -3.53 2.68 21.97
N GLN A 150 -3.02 1.64 21.31
CA GLN A 150 -1.87 1.74 20.40
C GLN A 150 -2.20 2.71 19.25
N GLY A 151 -3.35 2.52 18.58
CA GLY A 151 -3.82 3.40 17.52
C GLY A 151 -3.94 4.86 17.96
N MET A 152 -4.45 5.12 19.17
CA MET A 152 -4.50 6.46 19.75
C MET A 152 -3.12 7.10 19.92
N ARG A 153 -2.10 6.33 20.33
CA ARG A 153 -0.72 6.85 20.44
C ARG A 153 -0.16 7.22 19.07
N HIS A 154 -0.38 6.37 18.07
CA HIS A 154 0.04 6.63 16.70
C HIS A 154 -0.62 7.90 16.15
N ILE A 155 -1.95 8.04 16.23
CA ILE A 155 -2.62 9.25 15.73
C ILE A 155 -2.22 10.51 16.52
N ALA A 156 -2.08 10.42 17.85
CA ALA A 156 -1.60 11.54 18.66
C ALA A 156 -0.18 12.00 18.24
N ARG A 157 0.68 11.06 17.87
CA ARG A 157 2.02 11.37 17.34
C ARG A 157 1.94 12.08 15.99
N THR A 158 1.06 11.63 15.08
CA THR A 158 0.76 12.34 13.82
C THR A 158 0.33 13.78 14.07
N TYR A 159 -0.65 14.01 14.95
CA TYR A 159 -1.12 15.36 15.30
C TYR A 159 0.03 16.25 15.79
N ARG A 160 0.90 15.73 16.67
CA ARG A 160 2.03 16.48 17.22
C ARG A 160 3.04 16.88 16.16
N ILE A 161 3.36 15.99 15.22
CA ILE A 161 4.32 16.29 14.15
C ILE A 161 3.72 17.29 13.16
N VAL A 162 2.48 17.06 12.73
CA VAL A 162 1.78 17.99 11.81
C VAL A 162 1.68 19.39 12.42
N GLN A 163 1.35 19.51 13.70
CA GLN A 163 1.31 20.82 14.35
C GLN A 163 2.65 21.56 14.27
N LYS A 164 3.78 20.86 14.43
CA LYS A 164 5.12 21.46 14.26
C LYS A 164 5.37 21.87 12.81
N ARG A 165 4.99 21.04 11.85
CA ARG A 165 5.13 21.34 10.41
C ARG A 165 4.33 22.57 10.01
N LEU A 166 3.12 22.72 10.53
CA LEU A 166 2.28 23.89 10.26
C LEU A 166 2.87 25.19 10.82
N MET A 167 3.76 25.12 11.80
CA MET A 167 4.51 26.28 12.32
C MET A 167 5.79 26.57 11.52
N SER A 168 6.22 25.64 10.65
CA SER A 168 7.40 25.78 9.80
C SER A 168 7.02 26.35 8.44
N GLN A 169 7.68 27.42 8.00
CA GLN A 169 7.41 28.04 6.71
C GLN A 169 7.71 27.11 5.52
N GLU A 170 8.70 26.22 5.65
CA GLU A 170 9.10 25.29 4.60
C GLU A 170 8.17 24.07 4.52
N GLU A 171 7.79 23.51 5.67
CA GLU A 171 7.03 22.27 5.71
C GLU A 171 5.51 22.47 5.67
N ALA A 172 5.00 23.65 6.05
CA ALA A 172 3.56 23.89 6.24
C ALA A 172 2.71 23.60 5.00
N THR A 173 3.22 23.90 3.81
CA THR A 173 2.53 23.68 2.52
C THR A 173 3.22 22.63 1.65
N SER A 174 4.09 21.79 2.23
CA SER A 174 4.76 20.72 1.49
C SER A 174 3.79 19.62 1.04
N ASP A 175 4.15 18.89 -0.01
CA ASP A 175 3.38 17.73 -0.51
C ASP A 175 3.19 16.67 0.57
N MET A 176 4.23 16.45 1.39
CA MET A 176 4.18 15.50 2.49
C MET A 176 3.17 15.93 3.56
N THR A 177 3.17 17.20 3.98
CA THR A 177 2.18 17.70 4.95
C THR A 177 0.77 17.55 4.41
N MET A 178 0.54 17.90 3.15
CA MET A 178 -0.75 17.72 2.49
C MET A 178 -1.14 16.24 2.42
N ALA A 179 -0.23 15.35 2.05
CA ALA A 179 -0.45 13.90 2.05
C ALA A 179 -0.85 13.34 3.43
N ILE A 180 -0.24 13.85 4.50
CA ILE A 180 -0.60 13.47 5.87
C ILE A 180 -2.00 13.96 6.22
N LEU A 181 -2.38 15.20 5.85
CA LEU A 181 -3.74 15.68 6.09
C LEU A 181 -4.80 14.88 5.32
N VAL A 182 -4.48 14.40 4.11
CA VAL A 182 -5.34 13.44 3.38
C VAL A 182 -5.50 12.16 4.21
N ALA A 183 -4.40 11.57 4.69
CA ALA A 183 -4.46 10.37 5.52
C ALA A 183 -5.24 10.58 6.84
N MET A 184 -5.09 11.75 7.48
CA MET A 184 -5.86 12.12 8.67
C MET A 184 -7.35 12.29 8.38
N SER A 185 -7.71 12.89 7.24
CA SER A 185 -9.11 13.01 6.82
C SER A 185 -9.76 11.63 6.60
N GLN A 186 -8.99 10.69 6.03
CA GLN A 186 -9.40 9.31 5.86
C GLN A 186 -9.56 8.60 7.20
N TYR A 187 -8.64 8.81 8.14
CA TYR A 187 -8.74 8.27 9.50
C TYR A 187 -10.03 8.71 10.21
N GLU A 188 -10.30 10.02 10.24
CA GLU A 188 -11.51 10.57 10.88
C GLU A 188 -12.79 10.05 10.20
N ARG A 189 -12.78 9.92 8.87
CA ARG A 189 -13.89 9.34 8.11
C ARG A 189 -14.14 7.88 8.50
N LEU A 190 -13.09 7.08 8.65
CA LEU A 190 -13.20 5.68 9.05
C LEU A 190 -13.69 5.52 10.49
N GLN A 191 -13.49 6.53 11.35
CA GLN A 191 -14.12 6.61 12.68
C GLN A 191 -15.57 7.11 12.65
N GLY A 192 -16.11 7.48 11.48
CA GLY A 192 -17.42 8.13 11.37
C GLY A 192 -17.43 9.60 11.82
N GLN A 193 -16.27 10.19 12.11
CA GLN A 193 -16.12 11.58 12.55
C GLN A 193 -16.00 12.54 11.36
N TYR A 194 -17.03 12.57 10.52
CA TYR A 194 -17.02 13.33 9.25
C TYR A 194 -16.77 14.84 9.43
N ALA A 195 -17.27 15.44 10.51
CA ALA A 195 -17.04 16.86 10.81
C ALA A 195 -15.55 17.16 11.02
N ARG A 196 -14.82 16.26 11.70
CA ARG A 196 -13.36 16.40 11.91
C ARG A 196 -12.60 16.18 10.60
N GLY A 197 -13.00 15.16 9.83
CA GLY A 197 -12.47 14.94 8.48
C GLY A 197 -12.62 16.16 7.57
N TYR A 198 -13.77 16.86 7.67
CA TYR A 198 -14.01 18.08 6.91
C TYR A 198 -13.08 19.24 7.29
N VAL A 199 -12.75 19.39 8.57
CA VAL A 199 -11.76 20.40 9.03
C VAL A 199 -10.39 20.15 8.37
N HIS A 200 -9.96 18.88 8.23
CA HIS A 200 -8.72 18.56 7.51
C HIS A 200 -8.79 18.95 6.03
N LEU A 201 -9.93 18.72 5.35
CA LEU A 201 -10.12 19.13 3.96
C LEU A 201 -10.13 20.66 3.79
N GLN A 202 -10.71 21.40 4.73
CA GLN A 202 -10.64 22.87 4.72
C GLN A 202 -9.20 23.37 4.88
N GLY A 203 -8.44 22.74 5.79
CA GLY A 203 -7.01 23.01 5.94
C GLY A 203 -6.22 22.73 4.65
N LEU A 204 -6.47 21.59 3.99
CA LEU A 204 -5.85 21.24 2.71
C LEU A 204 -6.13 22.28 1.63
N ARG A 205 -7.39 22.71 1.49
CA ARG A 205 -7.76 23.77 0.56
C ARG A 205 -6.92 25.02 0.82
N ARG A 206 -6.85 25.46 2.08
CA ARG A 206 -6.09 26.66 2.44
C ARG A 206 -4.60 26.52 2.13
N MET A 207 -4.01 25.34 2.36
CA MET A 207 -2.60 25.08 2.02
C MET A 207 -2.35 25.16 0.51
N VAL A 208 -3.26 24.62 -0.31
CA VAL A 208 -3.16 24.71 -1.77
C VAL A 208 -3.24 26.15 -2.25
N GLU A 209 -4.18 26.93 -1.71
CA GLU A 209 -4.30 28.36 -2.02
C GLU A 209 -3.02 29.13 -1.67
N LEU A 210 -2.46 28.88 -0.47
CA LEU A 210 -1.21 29.52 -0.03
C LEU A 210 0.00 29.12 -0.89
N ARG A 211 0.01 27.91 -1.45
CA ARG A 211 1.06 27.44 -2.35
C ARG A 211 0.98 28.04 -3.75
N GLY A 212 -0.11 28.72 -4.10
CA GLY A 212 -0.32 29.29 -5.43
C GLY A 212 -1.19 28.42 -6.35
N GLY A 213 -2.01 27.52 -5.79
CA GLY A 213 -2.97 26.71 -6.53
C GLY A 213 -2.46 25.32 -6.92
N ILE A 214 -3.32 24.54 -7.58
CA ILE A 214 -3.01 23.13 -7.92
C ILE A 214 -1.94 22.95 -8.99
N LYS A 215 -1.70 23.98 -9.79
CA LYS A 215 -0.69 23.94 -10.88
C LYS A 215 0.73 23.88 -10.35
N GLN A 216 0.92 24.14 -9.05
CA GLN A 216 2.23 24.13 -8.38
C GLN A 216 2.65 22.73 -7.92
N PHE A 217 1.81 21.71 -8.14
CA PHE A 217 2.15 20.33 -7.83
C PHE A 217 2.83 19.69 -9.03
N ASP A 218 3.91 18.98 -8.76
CA ASP A 218 4.58 18.18 -9.78
C ASP A 218 3.69 17.02 -10.22
N SER A 219 3.88 16.60 -11.47
CA SER A 219 3.33 15.38 -12.07
C SER A 219 3.49 14.15 -11.16
N ASP A 220 4.62 14.04 -10.45
CA ASP A 220 4.91 12.96 -9.50
C ASP A 220 4.03 12.99 -8.23
N ASN A 221 3.51 14.16 -7.84
CA ASN A 221 2.68 14.34 -6.65
C ASN A 221 1.19 14.52 -7.00
N CYS A 222 0.81 14.34 -8.27
CA CYS A 222 -0.59 14.44 -8.72
C CYS A 222 -1.53 13.49 -7.95
N GLY A 223 -1.02 12.36 -7.45
CA GLY A 223 -1.77 11.39 -6.66
C GLY A 223 -2.33 11.97 -5.37
N VAL A 224 -1.63 12.92 -4.74
CA VAL A 224 -2.10 13.61 -3.53
C VAL A 224 -3.33 14.46 -3.85
N ILE A 225 -3.25 15.28 -4.91
CA ILE A 225 -4.38 16.12 -5.35
C ILE A 225 -5.58 15.27 -5.74
N GLN A 226 -5.38 14.19 -6.49
CA GLN A 226 -6.49 13.33 -6.89
C GLN A 226 -7.21 12.73 -5.68
N LYS A 227 -6.47 12.37 -4.62
CA LYS A 227 -7.09 11.86 -3.40
C LYS A 227 -7.79 12.95 -2.60
N VAL A 228 -7.22 14.15 -2.52
CA VAL A 228 -7.89 15.36 -1.99
C VAL A 228 -9.22 15.62 -2.70
N LEU A 229 -9.23 15.60 -4.04
CA LEU A 229 -10.43 15.78 -4.85
C LEU A 229 -11.46 14.68 -4.57
N ARG A 230 -11.03 13.42 -4.51
CA ARG A 230 -11.90 12.27 -4.26
C ARG A 230 -12.53 12.30 -2.87
N ASP A 231 -11.75 12.57 -1.83
CA ASP A 231 -12.26 12.66 -0.45
C ASP A 231 -13.25 13.83 -0.29
N SER A 232 -13.05 14.91 -1.05
CA SER A 232 -13.96 16.05 -1.06
C SER A 232 -15.30 15.75 -1.72
N LEU A 233 -15.31 14.99 -2.83
CA LEU A 233 -16.55 14.52 -3.47
C LEU A 233 -17.36 13.62 -2.54
N MET A 234 -16.69 12.74 -1.78
CA MET A 234 -17.32 11.82 -0.83
C MET A 234 -18.05 12.54 0.31
N ILE A 235 -17.45 13.58 0.88
CA ILE A 235 -18.07 14.35 1.95
C ILE A 235 -19.23 15.19 1.39
N GLN A 236 -19.10 15.78 0.20
CA GLN A 236 -20.17 16.55 -0.45
C GLN A 236 -21.44 15.73 -0.71
N GLY A 237 -21.30 14.51 -1.23
CA GLY A 237 -22.45 13.62 -1.48
C GLY A 237 -23.27 13.30 -0.24
N ARG A 238 -22.67 13.29 0.95
CA ARG A 238 -23.35 13.03 2.23
C ARG A 238 -23.95 14.26 2.90
N PHE A 239 -23.40 15.45 2.68
CA PHE A 239 -23.87 16.70 3.30
C PHE A 239 -24.71 17.59 2.37
N GLY A 240 -24.93 17.20 1.11
CA GLY A 240 -25.76 17.97 0.16
C GLY A 240 -25.15 19.32 -0.23
N ILE A 241 -23.84 19.50 -0.04
CA ILE A 241 -23.14 20.76 -0.33
C ILE A 241 -22.92 20.85 -1.85
N ARG A 242 -23.48 21.88 -2.49
CA ARG A 242 -23.45 22.05 -3.96
C ARG A 242 -22.03 22.16 -4.53
N PHE A 243 -21.84 21.45 -5.64
CA PHE A 243 -20.64 21.27 -6.48
C PHE A 243 -19.88 22.56 -6.90
N THR A 244 -20.47 23.74 -6.73
CA THR A 244 -20.16 24.93 -7.56
C THR A 244 -19.05 25.84 -7.02
N THR A 245 -18.70 25.77 -5.74
CA THR A 245 -17.64 26.65 -5.16
C THR A 245 -16.30 25.96 -5.01
N TRP A 246 -16.24 24.63 -5.06
CA TRP A 246 -14.99 23.90 -4.81
C TRP A 246 -14.16 23.69 -6.09
N PHE A 247 -14.78 23.28 -7.21
CA PHE A 247 -14.05 22.92 -8.43
C PHE A 247 -13.67 24.14 -9.31
N LYS A 248 -14.55 25.15 -9.37
CA LYS A 248 -14.33 26.36 -10.19
C LYS A 248 -13.17 27.23 -9.69
N ASP A 249 -13.01 27.34 -8.37
CA ASP A 249 -11.94 28.15 -7.77
C ASP A 249 -10.61 27.38 -7.67
N PHE A 250 -10.64 26.05 -7.69
CA PHE A 250 -9.48 25.18 -7.48
C PHE A 250 -8.73 24.80 -8.78
N VAL A 251 -9.45 24.67 -9.91
CA VAL A 251 -8.85 24.22 -11.19
C VAL A 251 -8.42 25.37 -12.11
N TRP A 252 -9.01 26.57 -11.96
CA TRP A 252 -8.90 27.64 -12.96
C TRP A 252 -8.39 29.00 -12.43
N ARG A 253 -7.62 29.02 -11.35
CA ARG A 253 -6.71 30.14 -11.05
C ARG A 253 -5.28 29.64 -11.13
#